data_AF-A7F447-F1
#
_entry.id   AF-A7F447-F1
#
_cell.length_a   1.000
_cell.length_b   1.000
_cell.length_c   1.000
_cell.angle_alpha   90.00
_cell.angle_beta   90.00
_cell.angle_gamma   90.00
#
_symmetry.space_group_name_H-M   'P 1'
#
loop_
_entity.id
_entity.type
_entity.pdbx_description
1 polymer ?
#
loop_
_entity_poly.entity_id
_entity_poly.type
_entity_poly.pdbx_seq_one_letter_code
_entity_poly.pdbx_strand_id
1 'polypeptide(L)'
;MKAGFRGAGLISFDPQSILSKLDIRIRTSTPPSTSLELTNSWISQTPHNPTEALLQSTLVKARIARHQSSSPTPIFETVQALVKGTERLAHEVTLLSAENRMLRTANEVLSKRRRAKKIQLRNGGVLTGQEAEDILSQQEVDNQIQRDERQNGGNFNRESSTSQCCIQKRGAIQ
;
A
#
# COMPACT_ATOMS: atom_id res chain seq x y z
N MET A 1 -52.38 23.64 68.26
CA MET A 1 -53.02 22.69 67.33
C MET A 1 -52.11 21.47 67.08
N LYS A 2 -52.14 20.44 67.93
CA LYS A 2 -51.30 19.23 67.74
C LYS A 2 -52.01 17.90 67.99
N ALA A 3 -53.30 17.93 68.33
CA ALA A 3 -54.07 16.74 68.71
C ALA A 3 -54.92 16.14 67.58
N GLY A 4 -55.18 16.87 66.48
CA GLY A 4 -56.14 16.46 65.45
C GLY A 4 -55.65 15.34 64.51
N PHE A 5 -54.37 15.31 64.16
CA PHE A 5 -53.86 14.38 63.13
C PHE A 5 -53.81 12.91 63.59
N ARG A 6 -53.57 12.67 64.89
CA ARG A 6 -53.46 11.32 65.45
C ARG A 6 -54.82 10.57 65.43
N GLY A 7 -55.93 11.29 65.48
CA GLY A 7 -57.29 10.70 65.40
C GLY A 7 -57.67 10.21 64.00
N ALA A 8 -57.01 10.70 62.94
CA ALA A 8 -57.29 10.32 61.55
C ALA A 8 -56.32 9.24 61.01
N GLY A 9 -55.45 8.68 61.85
CA GLY A 9 -54.42 7.71 61.44
C GLY A 9 -53.28 8.33 60.61
N LEU A 10 -53.24 9.66 60.49
CA LEU A 10 -52.21 10.37 59.74
C LEU A 10 -51.00 10.65 60.66
N ILE A 11 -49.85 10.11 60.27
CA ILE A 11 -48.58 10.37 60.94
C ILE A 11 -48.16 11.80 60.61
N SER A 12 -47.96 12.65 61.63
CA SER A 12 -47.42 13.99 61.42
C SER A 12 -46.06 13.89 60.74
N PHE A 13 -45.88 14.62 59.64
CA PHE A 13 -44.63 14.72 58.91
C PHE A 13 -43.52 15.14 59.87
N ASP A 14 -42.61 14.22 60.17
CA ASP A 14 -41.40 14.47 60.95
C ASP A 14 -40.22 14.60 59.98
N PRO A 15 -39.77 15.83 59.69
CA PRO A 15 -38.67 16.06 58.77
C PRO A 15 -37.38 15.40 59.25
N GLN A 16 -37.16 15.32 60.58
CA GLN A 16 -35.94 14.76 61.15
C GLN A 16 -35.88 13.24 60.98
N SER A 17 -37.00 12.54 61.16
CA SER A 17 -37.13 11.11 60.81
C SER A 17 -36.83 10.81 59.34
N ILE A 18 -37.15 11.72 58.44
CA ILE A 18 -36.92 11.54 57.00
C ILE A 18 -35.43 11.79 56.70
N LEU A 19 -34.87 12.87 57.25
CA LEU A 19 -33.45 13.21 57.10
C LEU A 19 -32.53 12.13 57.70
N SER A 20 -32.86 11.54 58.84
CA SER A 20 -32.07 10.45 59.44
C SER A 20 -32.09 9.16 58.63
N LYS A 21 -33.09 8.96 57.76
CA LYS A 21 -33.17 7.82 56.82
C LYS A 21 -32.51 8.14 55.47
N LEU A 22 -32.25 9.41 55.19
CA LEU A 22 -31.54 9.90 54.01
C LEU A 22 -30.04 10.08 54.29
N ASP A 23 -29.44 9.19 55.08
CA ASP A 23 -27.97 9.08 55.16
C ASP A 23 -27.46 8.45 53.85
N ILE A 24 -27.58 9.22 52.77
CA ILE A 24 -27.08 8.88 51.44
C ILE A 24 -25.58 9.07 51.53
N ARG A 25 -24.90 8.03 52.02
CA ARG A 25 -23.45 7.93 51.95
C ARG A 25 -23.09 7.79 50.48
N ILE A 26 -22.95 8.92 49.78
CA ILE A 26 -22.35 8.97 48.44
C ILE A 26 -20.92 8.50 48.65
N ARG A 27 -20.71 7.19 48.55
CA ARG A 27 -19.40 6.62 48.38
C ARG A 27 -18.94 7.09 47.00
N THR A 28 -18.30 8.25 46.96
CA THR A 28 -17.28 8.49 45.94
C THR A 28 -16.21 7.46 46.26
N SER A 29 -16.35 6.26 45.72
CA SER A 29 -15.23 5.32 45.67
C SER A 29 -14.14 6.09 44.98
N THR A 30 -13.10 6.49 45.71
CA THR A 30 -11.84 6.89 45.11
C THR A 30 -11.56 5.82 44.06
N PRO A 31 -11.50 6.18 42.76
CA PRO A 31 -11.24 5.17 41.75
C PRO A 31 -9.94 4.48 42.18
N PRO A 32 -9.88 3.13 42.17
CA PRO A 32 -8.61 2.47 42.39
C PRO A 32 -7.61 3.15 41.48
N SER A 33 -6.44 3.51 42.01
CA SER A 33 -5.30 3.99 41.24
C SER A 33 -4.98 2.91 40.21
N THR A 34 -5.71 2.97 39.10
CA THR A 34 -5.59 2.07 37.98
C THR A 34 -4.26 2.48 37.42
N SER A 35 -3.26 1.60 37.56
CA SER A 35 -1.89 1.84 37.12
C SER A 35 -1.90 2.66 35.84
N LEU A 36 -1.34 3.86 35.92
CA LEU A 36 -1.16 4.84 34.85
C LEU A 36 -0.29 4.32 33.68
N GLU A 37 -0.12 2.99 33.56
CA GLU A 37 0.53 2.36 32.42
C GLU A 37 -0.45 2.08 31.28
N LEU A 38 -1.76 1.95 31.53
CA LEU A 38 -2.77 1.72 30.48
C LEU A 38 -3.48 3.01 30.01
N THR A 39 -3.03 4.17 30.47
CA THR A 39 -3.46 5.49 29.97
C THR A 39 -2.54 6.02 28.88
N ASN A 40 -1.42 5.33 28.60
CA ASN A 40 -0.57 5.68 27.49
C ASN A 40 -1.12 5.05 26.21
N SER A 41 -1.58 5.93 25.30
CA SER A 41 -1.84 5.72 23.88
C SER A 41 -3.15 5.08 23.40
N TRP A 42 -4.29 5.28 24.07
CA TRP A 42 -5.56 5.11 23.34
C TRP A 42 -5.70 6.21 22.27
N ILE A 43 -5.34 5.89 21.02
CA ILE A 43 -5.53 6.75 19.84
C ILE A 43 -6.74 6.21 19.09
N SER A 44 -7.71 7.08 18.78
CA SER A 44 -8.89 6.76 17.96
C SER A 44 -8.54 6.67 16.47
N GLN A 45 -7.57 5.81 16.13
CA GLN A 45 -7.19 5.53 14.75
C GLN A 45 -7.99 4.35 14.21
N THR A 46 -8.41 4.47 12.95
CA THR A 46 -9.02 3.38 12.20
C THR A 46 -8.01 2.23 12.11
N PRO A 47 -8.37 1.00 12.52
CA PRO A 47 -7.45 -0.13 12.44
C PRO A 47 -7.15 -0.46 10.97
N HIS A 48 -5.87 -0.72 10.69
CA HIS A 48 -5.38 -0.95 9.32
C HIS A 48 -5.41 -2.44 8.94
N ASN A 49 -5.56 -3.32 9.93
CA ASN A 49 -5.59 -4.75 9.75
C ASN A 49 -6.57 -5.43 10.74
N PRO A 50 -7.03 -6.66 10.44
CA PRO A 50 -7.97 -7.39 11.28
C PRO A 50 -7.48 -7.59 12.73
N THR A 51 -6.19 -7.84 12.90
CA THR A 51 -5.57 -8.06 14.22
C THR A 51 -5.68 -6.82 15.10
N GLU A 52 -5.42 -5.63 14.54
CA GLU A 52 -5.57 -4.35 15.22
C GLU A 52 -7.03 -4.09 15.62
N ALA A 53 -7.98 -4.41 14.74
CA ALA A 53 -9.41 -4.30 15.03
C ALA A 53 -9.82 -5.20 16.21
N LEU A 54 -9.32 -6.43 16.26
CA LEU A 54 -9.57 -7.37 17.35
C LEU A 54 -9.01 -6.85 18.68
N LEU A 55 -7.76 -6.37 18.68
CA LEU A 55 -7.10 -5.80 19.86
C LEU A 55 -7.84 -4.58 20.39
N GLN A 56 -8.18 -3.61 19.53
CA GLN A 56 -8.94 -2.42 19.93
C GLN A 56 -10.32 -2.79 20.47
N SER A 57 -11.01 -3.75 19.85
CA SER A 57 -12.33 -4.20 20.32
C SER A 57 -12.28 -4.87 21.68
N THR A 58 -11.21 -5.62 21.96
CA THR A 58 -11.02 -6.28 23.26
C THR A 58 -10.87 -5.24 24.37
N LEU A 59 -10.13 -4.16 24.10
CA LEU A 59 -9.99 -3.04 25.02
C LEU A 59 -11.34 -2.32 25.25
N VAL A 60 -12.07 -2.03 24.17
CA VAL A 60 -13.40 -1.40 24.26
C VAL A 60 -14.37 -2.28 25.06
N LYS A 61 -14.42 -3.58 24.79
CA LYS A 61 -15.24 -4.56 25.53
C LYS A 61 -14.87 -4.61 27.01
N ALA A 62 -13.58 -4.66 27.33
CA ALA A 62 -13.10 -4.67 28.72
C ALA A 62 -13.50 -3.39 29.47
N ARG A 63 -13.49 -2.24 28.78
CA ARG A 63 -13.91 -0.95 29.35
C ARG A 63 -15.41 -0.88 29.60
N ILE A 64 -16.22 -1.37 28.64
CA ILE A 64 -17.68 -1.48 28.79
C ILE A 64 -18.03 -2.40 29.97
N ALA A 65 -17.37 -3.56 30.07
CA ALA A 65 -17.63 -4.53 31.14
C ALA A 65 -17.34 -4.00 32.55
N ARG A 66 -16.39 -3.05 32.70
CA ARG A 66 -16.00 -2.45 33.99
C ARG A 66 -16.89 -1.28 34.42
N HIS A 67 -17.78 -0.80 33.55
CA HIS A 67 -18.57 0.39 33.81
C HIS A 67 -19.80 0.06 34.68
N GLN A 68 -19.88 0.68 35.87
CA GLN A 68 -20.80 0.27 36.94
C GLN A 68 -22.29 0.63 36.72
N SER A 69 -22.62 1.43 35.70
CA SER A 69 -23.98 1.93 35.45
C SER A 69 -24.52 1.62 34.05
N SER A 70 -23.82 0.80 33.26
CA SER A 70 -24.30 0.37 31.93
C SER A 70 -24.91 -1.02 32.00
N SER A 71 -26.16 -1.15 31.53
CA SER A 71 -26.70 -2.45 31.13
C SER A 71 -25.87 -2.97 29.94
N PRO A 72 -25.33 -4.21 29.99
CA PRO A 72 -24.24 -4.65 29.11
C PRO A 72 -24.65 -4.98 27.66
N THR A 73 -25.92 -4.92 27.28
CA THR A 73 -26.41 -5.70 26.14
C THR A 73 -26.35 -5.01 24.76
N PRO A 74 -26.77 -3.75 24.53
CA PRO A 74 -26.82 -3.22 23.16
C PRO A 74 -25.46 -2.72 22.62
N ILE A 75 -24.59 -2.15 23.46
CA ILE A 75 -23.29 -1.60 23.00
C ILE A 75 -22.29 -2.73 22.70
N PHE A 76 -22.36 -3.85 23.42
CA PHE A 76 -21.46 -4.97 23.18
C PHE A 76 -21.70 -5.62 21.81
N GLU A 77 -22.98 -5.81 21.45
CA GLU A 77 -23.38 -6.35 20.15
C GLU A 77 -22.95 -5.43 19.00
N THR A 78 -23.12 -4.11 19.15
CA THR A 78 -22.68 -3.16 18.11
C THR A 78 -21.16 -3.16 17.95
N VAL A 79 -20.39 -3.23 19.04
CA VAL A 79 -18.93 -3.37 18.97
C VAL A 79 -18.54 -4.69 18.29
N GLN A 80 -19.23 -5.79 18.58
CA GLN A 80 -18.95 -7.07 17.90
C GLN A 80 -19.29 -7.02 16.41
N ALA A 81 -20.40 -6.39 16.02
CA ALA A 81 -20.77 -6.19 14.63
C ALA A 81 -19.75 -5.31 13.90
N LEU A 82 -19.27 -4.24 14.54
CA LEU A 82 -18.22 -3.37 14.01
C LEU A 82 -16.92 -4.13 13.78
N VAL A 83 -16.50 -5.01 14.69
CA VAL A 83 -15.31 -5.85 14.50
C VAL A 83 -15.43 -6.69 13.24
N LYS A 84 -16.54 -7.43 13.09
CA LYS A 84 -16.77 -8.26 11.91
C LYS A 84 -16.80 -7.44 10.62
N GLY A 85 -17.42 -6.25 10.67
CA GLY A 85 -17.45 -5.31 9.54
C GLY A 85 -16.04 -4.84 9.15
N THR A 86 -15.24 -4.44 10.13
CA THR A 86 -13.86 -4.00 9.94
C THR A 86 -12.96 -5.12 9.43
N GLU A 87 -13.08 -6.34 9.96
CA GLU A 87 -12.35 -7.52 9.47
C GLU A 87 -12.64 -7.76 7.98
N ARG A 88 -13.92 -7.75 7.60
CA ARG A 88 -14.34 -7.89 6.20
C ARG A 88 -13.76 -6.77 5.32
N LEU A 89 -13.90 -5.51 5.74
CA LEU A 89 -13.38 -4.38 4.99
C LEU A 89 -11.86 -4.42 4.85
N ALA A 90 -11.13 -4.83 5.88
CA ALA A 90 -9.69 -4.97 5.82
C ALA A 90 -9.28 -6.02 4.77
N HIS A 91 -9.96 -7.17 4.73
CA HIS A 91 -9.74 -8.17 3.67
C HIS A 91 -10.07 -7.63 2.28
N GLU A 92 -11.22 -6.98 2.10
CA GLU A 92 -11.60 -6.37 0.82
C GLU A 92 -10.57 -5.33 0.35
N VAL A 93 -10.12 -4.45 1.25
CA VAL A 93 -9.08 -3.45 0.95
C VAL A 93 -7.76 -4.09 0.56
N THR A 94 -7.36 -5.19 1.20
CA THR A 94 -6.13 -5.91 0.82
C THR A 94 -6.22 -6.49 -0.60
N LEU A 95 -7.36 -7.10 -0.95
CA LEU A 95 -7.60 -7.64 -2.29
C LEU A 95 -7.62 -6.52 -3.34
N LEU A 96 -8.40 -5.46 -3.09
CA LEU A 96 -8.49 -4.31 -3.99
C LEU A 96 -7.13 -3.65 -4.20
N SER A 97 -6.31 -3.54 -3.16
CA SER A 97 -4.95 -3.00 -3.26
C SER A 97 -4.05 -3.86 -4.16
N ALA A 98 -4.13 -5.19 -4.02
CA ALA A 98 -3.40 -6.12 -4.88
C ALA A 98 -3.84 -6.02 -6.35
N GLU A 99 -5.15 -6.03 -6.61
CA GLU A 99 -5.70 -5.88 -7.95
C GLU A 99 -5.33 -4.52 -8.57
N ASN A 100 -5.43 -3.43 -7.80
CA ASN A 100 -5.08 -2.11 -8.26
C ASN A 100 -3.60 -2.02 -8.65
N ARG A 101 -2.72 -2.66 -7.88
CA ARG A 101 -1.29 -2.77 -8.20
C ARG A 101 -1.08 -3.53 -9.52
N MET A 102 -1.73 -4.68 -9.70
CA MET A 102 -1.64 -5.46 -10.94
C MET A 102 -2.13 -4.65 -12.15
N LEU A 103 -3.28 -3.99 -12.03
CA LEU A 103 -3.86 -3.17 -13.09
C LEU A 103 -2.96 -1.99 -13.44
N ARG A 104 -2.35 -1.33 -12.45
CA ARG A 104 -1.37 -0.26 -12.69
C ARG A 104 -0.14 -0.76 -13.44
N THR A 105 0.43 -1.89 -13.05
CA THR A 105 1.56 -2.50 -13.76
C THR A 105 1.20 -2.87 -15.19
N ALA A 106 0.05 -3.53 -15.40
CA ALA A 106 -0.43 -3.89 -16.74
C ALA A 106 -0.65 -2.65 -17.62
N ASN A 107 -1.25 -1.59 -17.07
CA ASN A 107 -1.46 -0.33 -17.77
C ASN A 107 -0.15 0.38 -18.12
N GLU A 108 0.87 0.31 -17.25
CA GLU A 108 2.19 0.86 -17.54
C GLU A 108 2.83 0.14 -18.73
N VAL A 109 2.80 -1.20 -18.73
CA VAL A 109 3.33 -2.03 -19.84
C VAL A 109 2.59 -1.73 -21.14
N LEU A 110 1.26 -1.70 -21.12
CA LEU A 110 0.44 -1.37 -22.28
C LEU A 110 0.71 0.04 -22.79
N SER A 111 0.87 1.02 -21.88
CA SER A 111 1.19 2.40 -22.23
C SER A 111 2.55 2.51 -22.90
N LYS A 112 3.58 1.82 -22.37
CA LYS A 112 4.92 1.75 -22.99
C LYS A 112 4.84 1.15 -24.39
N ARG A 113 4.12 0.03 -24.56
CA ARG A 113 3.91 -0.61 -25.87
C ARG A 113 3.22 0.32 -26.87
N ARG A 114 2.16 1.01 -26.45
CA ARG A 114 1.43 1.97 -27.30
C ARG A 114 2.32 3.14 -27.72
N ARG A 115 3.13 3.68 -26.79
CA ARG A 115 4.11 4.73 -27.11
C ARG A 115 5.16 4.27 -28.10
N ALA A 116 5.75 3.09 -27.89
CA ALA A 116 6.72 2.51 -28.81
C ALA A 116 6.14 2.31 -30.22
N LYS A 117 4.93 1.72 -30.32
CA LYS A 117 4.25 1.55 -31.61
C LYS A 117 3.93 2.90 -32.27
N LYS A 118 3.52 3.91 -31.50
CA LYS A 118 3.27 5.26 -32.02
C LYS A 118 4.55 5.92 -32.55
N ILE A 119 5.69 5.75 -31.87
CA ILE A 119 6.99 6.23 -32.32
C ILE A 119 7.40 5.50 -33.61
N GLN A 120 7.25 4.17 -33.66
CA GLN A 120 7.51 3.39 -34.87
C GLN A 120 6.66 3.84 -36.04
N LEU A 121 5.36 4.09 -35.86
CA LEU A 121 4.49 4.59 -36.93
C LEU A 121 4.82 6.02 -37.38
N ARG A 122 5.36 6.86 -36.49
CA ARG A 122 5.82 8.20 -36.85
C ARG A 122 7.13 8.16 -37.63
N ASN A 123 8.07 7.32 -37.20
CA ASN A 123 9.37 7.15 -37.87
C ASN A 123 9.21 6.40 -39.20
N GLY A 124 8.32 5.40 -39.25
CA GLY A 124 7.90 4.71 -40.46
C GLY A 124 6.69 5.37 -41.11
N GLY A 125 6.68 6.70 -41.19
CA GLY A 125 5.61 7.48 -41.82
C GLY A 125 5.38 7.09 -43.30
N VAL A 126 4.43 7.76 -43.95
CA VAL A 126 4.24 7.60 -45.40
C VAL A 126 5.51 8.09 -46.09
N LEU A 127 6.30 7.15 -46.60
CA LEU A 127 7.51 7.41 -47.37
C LEU A 127 7.12 8.29 -48.56
N THR A 128 7.64 9.52 -48.62
CA THR A 128 7.33 10.42 -49.74
C THR A 128 7.99 9.88 -51.00
N GLY A 129 7.41 10.14 -52.18
CA GLY A 129 7.95 9.63 -53.45
C GLY A 129 9.42 9.98 -53.66
N GLN A 130 9.84 11.17 -53.21
CA GLN A 130 11.23 11.62 -53.26
C GLN A 130 12.14 10.80 -52.33
N GLU A 131 11.73 10.57 -51.08
CA GLU A 131 12.50 9.71 -50.15
C GLU A 131 12.64 8.28 -50.68
N ALA A 132 11.66 7.79 -51.45
CA ALA A 132 11.74 6.46 -52.07
C ALA A 132 12.76 6.43 -53.22
N GLU A 133 12.78 7.47 -54.05
CA GLU A 133 13.78 7.62 -55.11
C GLU A 133 15.20 7.79 -54.55
N ASP A 134 15.36 8.53 -53.46
CA ASP A 134 16.65 8.72 -52.79
C ASP A 134 17.18 7.40 -52.21
N ILE A 135 16.30 6.58 -51.61
CA ILE A 135 16.67 5.23 -51.12
C ILE A 135 17.09 4.31 -52.27
N LEU A 136 16.36 4.31 -53.39
CA LEU A 136 16.72 3.53 -54.57
C LEU A 136 18.05 3.97 -55.16
N SER A 137 18.28 5.28 -55.22
CA SER A 137 19.54 5.85 -55.71
C SER A 137 20.72 5.45 -54.82
N GLN A 138 20.55 5.50 -53.49
CA GLN A 138 21.57 5.05 -52.55
C GLN A 138 21.84 3.54 -52.68
N GLN A 139 20.80 2.73 -52.85
CA GLN A 139 20.94 1.28 -53.02
C GLN A 139 21.68 0.91 -54.32
N GLU A 140 21.47 1.64 -55.42
CA GLU A 140 22.22 1.45 -56.67
C GLU A 140 23.71 1.76 -56.47
N VAL A 141 24.02 2.85 -55.76
CA VAL A 141 25.40 3.23 -55.43
C VAL A 141 26.08 2.17 -54.56
N ASP A 142 25.41 1.69 -53.50
CA ASP A 142 25.97 0.67 -52.60
C ASP A 142 26.18 -0.67 -53.34
N ASN A 143 25.28 -1.04 -54.24
CA ASN A 143 25.45 -2.22 -55.11
C ASN A 143 26.63 -2.06 -56.05
N GLN A 144 26.84 -0.87 -56.59
CA GLN A 144 27.97 -0.58 -57.47
C GLN A 144 29.29 -0.67 -56.70
N ILE A 145 29.38 -0.06 -55.51
CA ILE A 145 30.54 -0.16 -54.62
C ILE A 145 30.84 -1.63 -54.29
N GLN A 146 29.82 -2.42 -53.95
CA GLN A 146 30.02 -3.83 -53.63
C GLN A 146 30.47 -4.66 -54.84
N ARG A 147 30.01 -4.33 -56.06
CA ARG A 147 30.51 -4.97 -57.29
C ARG A 147 31.96 -4.60 -57.55
N ASP A 148 32.32 -3.33 -57.36
CA ASP A 148 33.68 -2.82 -57.58
C ASP A 148 34.66 -3.41 -56.56
N GLU A 149 34.26 -3.55 -55.29
CA GLU A 149 35.05 -4.25 -54.26
C GLU A 149 35.29 -5.72 -54.60
N ARG A 150 34.27 -6.42 -55.13
CA ARG A 150 34.39 -7.82 -55.57
C ARG A 150 35.28 -7.96 -56.80
N GLN A 151 35.30 -6.97 -57.70
CA GLN A 151 36.17 -6.95 -58.88
C GLN A 151 37.61 -6.54 -58.53
N ASN A 152 37.79 -5.62 -57.58
CA ASN A 152 39.09 -5.11 -57.18
C ASN A 152 39.84 -6.04 -56.21
N GLY A 153 39.12 -6.90 -55.47
CA GLY A 153 39.71 -7.95 -54.62
C GLY A 153 40.48 -9.04 -55.39
N GLY A 154 40.40 -9.06 -56.72
CA GLY A 154 41.10 -10.02 -57.58
C GLY A 154 42.50 -9.61 -58.04
N ASN A 155 42.99 -8.42 -57.68
CA ASN A 155 44.22 -7.87 -58.29
C ASN A 155 45.27 -7.41 -57.26
N PHE A 156 45.71 -8.34 -56.41
CA PHE A 156 47.01 -8.23 -55.75
C PHE A 156 47.85 -9.45 -56.10
N ASN A 157 48.65 -9.34 -57.17
CA ASN A 157 49.77 -10.25 -57.34
C ASN A 157 51.01 -9.51 -57.85
N ARG A 158 52.12 -9.78 -57.15
CA ARG A 158 53.52 -9.62 -57.55
C ARG A 158 54.04 -8.20 -57.76
N GLU A 159 54.65 -7.70 -56.69
CA GLU A 159 56.01 -7.17 -56.80
C GLU A 159 56.89 -7.86 -55.75
N SER A 160 57.53 -8.95 -56.17
CA SER A 160 58.69 -9.51 -55.48
C SER A 160 59.87 -8.57 -55.71
N SER A 161 60.22 -7.76 -54.72
CA SER A 161 61.53 -7.12 -54.64
C SER A 161 62.12 -7.42 -53.27
N THR A 162 62.94 -8.46 -53.28
CA THR A 162 64.10 -8.71 -52.41
C THR A 162 64.40 -7.63 -51.35
N SER A 163 64.25 -7.98 -50.08
CA SER A 163 65.23 -7.58 -49.06
C SER A 163 65.24 -8.60 -47.92
N GLN A 164 66.37 -9.28 -47.88
CA GLN A 164 66.81 -10.26 -46.91
C GLN A 164 67.05 -9.53 -45.57
N CYS A 165 66.41 -9.96 -44.49
CA CYS A 165 66.88 -9.63 -43.14
C CYS A 165 66.73 -10.85 -42.23
N CYS A 166 67.88 -11.32 -41.77
CA CYS A 166 68.08 -12.53 -40.98
C CYS A 166 67.46 -12.40 -39.59
N ILE A 167 66.74 -13.43 -39.14
CA ILE A 167 66.43 -13.60 -37.72
C ILE A 167 67.39 -14.63 -37.15
N GLN A 168 68.35 -14.14 -36.37
CA GLN A 168 69.21 -14.92 -35.50
C GLN A 168 68.33 -15.69 -34.49
N LYS A 169 68.28 -17.01 -34.58
CA LYS A 169 67.84 -17.86 -33.46
C LYS A 169 69.06 -18.51 -32.82
N ARG A 170 69.39 -18.06 -31.61
CA ARG A 170 70.18 -18.83 -30.66
C ARG A 170 69.27 -19.91 -30.06
N GLY A 171 69.66 -21.17 -30.17
CA GLY A 171 69.09 -22.31 -29.46
C GLY A 171 70.21 -23.31 -29.19
N ALA A 172 70.32 -23.74 -27.95
CA ALA A 172 71.39 -24.56 -27.39
C ALA A 172 71.27 -26.07 -27.74
N ILE A 173 72.23 -26.84 -27.20
CA ILE A 173 72.39 -28.31 -27.13
C ILE A 173 73.34 -28.81 -28.24
N GLN A 174 74.57 -29.24 -27.94
CA GLN A 174 74.95 -30.33 -27.02
C GLN A 174 76.18 -29.99 -26.17
#